data_AF-A0A7L0S821-F1
#
_entry.id   AF-A0A7L0S821-F1
#
_cell.length_a   1.000
_cell.length_b   1.000
_cell.length_c   1.000
_cell.angle_alpha   90.00
_cell.angle_beta   90.00
_cell.angle_gamma   90.00
#
_symmetry.space_group_name_H-M   'P 1'
#
loop_
_entity.id
_entity.type
_entity.pdbx_description
1 polymer ?
#
loop_
_entity_poly.entity_id
_entity_poly.type
_entity_poly.pdbx_seq_one_letter_code
_entity_poly.pdbx_strand_id
1 'polypeptide(L)'
;LDAELQLDRLKPRLSRRVLLLQGHQSSWHRALALAPGTPPLCHNLTAYLRDEADFKDKLSPVALSLSLALPRGTLGLVLYGDTLVQAQVRG
;
A
#
# COMPACT_ATOMS: atom_id res chain seq x y z
N LEU A 1 -1.14 8.19 -12.88
CA LEU A 1 -0.27 8.09 -11.70
C LEU A 1 -0.29 6.65 -11.23
N ASP A 2 0.85 6.00 -11.03
CA ASP A 2 0.87 4.62 -10.51
C ASP A 2 0.90 4.66 -8.99
N ALA A 3 0.00 3.91 -8.36
CA ALA A 3 -0.09 3.79 -6.92
C ALA A 3 0.20 2.35 -6.49
N GLU A 4 1.05 2.19 -5.48
CA GLU A 4 1.37 0.90 -4.87
C GLU A 4 1.17 0.98 -3.35
N LEU A 5 0.28 0.16 -2.83
CA LEU A 5 0.10 -0.08 -1.41
C LEU A 5 0.80 -1.37 -1.02
N GLN A 6 1.63 -1.32 0.02
CA GLN A 6 2.27 -2.49 0.62
C GLN A 6 1.82 -2.65 2.07
N LEU A 7 1.32 -3.84 2.38
CA LEU A 7 0.87 -4.25 3.70
C LEU A 7 2.04 -4.88 4.47
N ASP A 8 2.14 -4.56 5.75
CA ASP A 8 3.17 -5.07 6.67
C ASP A 8 4.60 -4.90 6.14
N ARG A 9 4.90 -3.73 5.57
CA ARG A 9 6.13 -3.47 4.76
C ARG A 9 7.44 -3.68 5.54
N LEU A 10 7.41 -3.55 6.87
CA LEU A 10 8.58 -3.80 7.72
C LEU A 10 8.89 -5.29 7.92
N LYS A 11 8.03 -6.20 7.43
CA LYS A 11 8.28 -7.65 7.43
C LYS A 11 8.80 -8.12 6.07
N PRO A 12 9.64 -9.17 6.05
CA PRO A 12 9.99 -9.87 4.81
C PRO A 12 8.74 -10.31 4.06
N ARG A 13 8.78 -10.31 2.72
CA ARG A 13 7.59 -10.59 1.87
C ARG A 13 6.84 -11.87 2.25
N LEU A 14 7.57 -12.96 2.54
CA LEU A 14 7.00 -14.26 2.90
C LEU A 14 6.46 -14.32 4.34
N SER A 15 6.80 -13.33 5.17
CA SER A 15 6.43 -13.25 6.59
C SER A 15 5.45 -12.12 6.87
N ARG A 16 4.89 -11.50 5.83
CA ARG A 16 3.85 -10.49 5.98
C ARG A 16 2.60 -11.13 6.56
N ARG A 17 2.08 -10.48 7.60
CA ARG A 17 0.98 -10.98 8.44
C ARG A 17 -0.38 -10.54 7.95
N VAL A 18 -0.43 -9.47 7.15
CA VAL A 18 -1.67 -8.85 6.67
C VAL A 18 -1.75 -8.94 5.16
N LEU A 19 -2.90 -9.39 4.67
CA LEU A 19 -3.18 -9.61 3.26
C LEU A 19 -4.47 -8.88 2.86
N LEU A 20 -4.56 -8.48 1.60
CA LEU A 20 -5.79 -7.98 1.02
C LEU A 20 -6.79 -9.14 0.92
N LEU A 21 -8.03 -8.88 1.29
CA LEU A 21 -9.12 -9.86 1.14
C LEU A 21 -9.28 -10.23 -0.33
N GLN A 22 -9.20 -9.24 -1.22
CA GLN A 22 -9.18 -9.47 -2.66
C GLN A 22 -7.79 -9.94 -3.11
N GLY A 23 -7.72 -11.17 -3.61
CA GLY A 23 -6.50 -11.73 -4.20
C GLY A 23 -5.49 -12.31 -3.21
N HIS A 24 -5.68 -12.15 -1.90
CA HIS A 24 -4.81 -12.72 -0.86
C HIS A 24 -3.34 -12.30 -1.00
N GLN A 25 -3.11 -11.08 -1.49
CA GLN A 25 -1.78 -10.51 -1.67
C GLN A 25 -1.47 -9.45 -0.62
N SER A 26 -0.20 -9.27 -0.31
CA SER A 26 0.27 -8.21 0.60
C SER A 26 0.54 -6.88 -0.09
N SER A 27 0.18 -6.76 -1.37
CA SER A 27 0.36 -5.54 -2.16
C SER A 27 -0.81 -5.31 -3.09
N TRP A 28 -1.15 -4.04 -3.29
CA TRP A 28 -2.10 -3.59 -4.29
C TRP A 28 -1.40 -2.59 -5.20
N HIS A 29 -1.63 -2.70 -6.50
CA HIS A 29 -1.08 -1.78 -7.50
C HIS A 29 -2.20 -1.33 -8.44
N ARG A 30 -2.24 -0.04 -8.76
CA ARG A 30 -3.22 0.51 -9.71
C ARG A 30 -2.71 1.78 -10.39
N ALA A 31 -2.99 1.90 -11.69
CA ALA A 31 -2.90 3.16 -12.40
C ALA A 31 -4.14 4.02 -12.08
N LEU A 32 -3.90 5.19 -11.50
CA LEU A 32 -4.89 6.19 -11.16
C LEU A 32 -5.01 7.21 -12.30
N ALA A 33 -6.24 7.43 -12.77
CA ALA A 33 -6.60 8.52 -13.65
C ALA A 33 -7.01 9.72 -12.79
N LEU A 34 -6.22 10.79 -12.84
CA LEU A 34 -6.46 12.03 -12.11
C LEU A 34 -6.69 13.14 -13.13
N ALA A 35 -7.61 14.06 -12.84
CA ALA A 35 -7.84 15.25 -13.64
C ALA A 35 -7.52 16.51 -12.81
N PRO A 36 -6.96 17.56 -13.42
CA PRO A 36 -6.74 18.82 -12.70
C PRO A 36 -8.05 19.37 -12.13
N GLY A 37 -8.00 19.88 -10.90
CA GLY A 37 -9.15 20.52 -10.25
C GLY A 37 -10.22 19.57 -9.70
N THR A 38 -10.05 18.24 -9.80
CA THR A 38 -10.98 17.28 -9.18
C THR A 38 -10.66 17.04 -7.70
N PRO A 39 -11.65 16.67 -6.88
CA PRO A 39 -11.40 16.26 -5.50
C PRO A 39 -10.47 15.03 -5.43
N PRO A 40 -9.88 14.75 -4.25
CA PRO A 40 -9.04 13.57 -4.05
C PRO A 40 -9.76 12.27 -4.44
N LEU A 41 -9.07 11.41 -5.20
CA LEU A 41 -9.56 10.08 -5.56
C LEU A 41 -9.32 9.11 -4.40
N CYS A 42 -10.39 8.49 -3.90
CA CYS A 42 -10.33 7.52 -2.80
C CYS A 42 -10.66 6.10 -3.28
N HIS A 43 -9.93 5.12 -2.74
CA HIS A 43 -10.20 3.70 -2.94
C HIS A 43 -10.28 2.99 -1.60
N ASN A 44 -11.37 2.25 -1.38
CA ASN A 44 -11.55 1.43 -0.19
C ASN A 44 -11.06 0.01 -0.48
N LEU A 45 -10.17 -0.50 0.37
CA LEU A 45 -9.63 -1.85 0.30
C LEU A 45 -9.84 -2.53 1.65
N THR A 46 -10.23 -3.80 1.62
CA THR A 46 -10.36 -4.62 2.83
C THR A 46 -9.15 -5.53 2.94
N ALA A 47 -8.53 -5.53 4.12
CA ALA A 47 -7.43 -6.42 4.47
C ALA A 47 -7.77 -7.21 5.73
N TYR A 48 -7.11 -8.35 5.90
CA TYR A 48 -7.27 -9.22 7.05
C TYR A 48 -5.91 -9.64 7.60
N LEU A 49 -5.86 -9.88 8.91
CA LEU A 49 -4.74 -10.50 9.58
C LEU A 49 -4.81 -12.01 9.35
N ARG A 50 -3.69 -12.63 8.99
CA ARG A 50 -3.58 -14.09 8.87
C ARG A 50 -3.86 -14.78 10.21
N ASP A 51 -4.03 -16.09 10.17
CA ASP A 51 -4.24 -16.88 11.38
C ASP A 51 -3.11 -16.67 12.39
N GLU A 52 -3.42 -16.69 13.68
CA GLU A 52 -2.44 -16.47 14.75
C GLU A 52 -1.32 -17.53 14.75
N ALA A 53 -1.59 -18.75 14.28
CA ALA A 53 -0.60 -19.81 14.15
C ALA A 53 0.39 -19.57 13.00
N ASP A 54 0.04 -18.73 12.02
CA ASP A 54 0.83 -18.50 10.80
C ASP A 54 2.01 -17.54 11.01
N PHE A 55 2.05 -16.81 12.13
CA PHE A 55 3.11 -15.86 12.41
C PHE A 55 3.43 -15.79 13.91
N LYS A 56 4.72 -15.70 14.22
CA LYS A 56 5.19 -15.64 15.62
C LYS A 56 5.14 -14.23 16.21
N ASP A 57 5.29 -13.22 15.35
CA ASP A 57 5.45 -11.84 15.78
C ASP A 57 4.10 -11.13 15.95
N LYS A 58 3.67 -11.02 17.20
CA LYS A 58 2.42 -10.38 17.63
C LYS A 58 2.62 -8.99 18.22
N LEU A 59 3.87 -8.56 18.41
CA LEU A 59 4.20 -7.31 19.10
C LEU A 59 4.58 -6.19 18.14
N SER A 60 5.23 -6.52 17.03
CA SER A 60 5.63 -5.51 16.05
C SER A 60 4.39 -4.85 15.41
N PRO A 61 4.36 -3.52 15.26
CA PRO A 61 3.26 -2.85 14.59
C PRO A 61 3.13 -3.30 13.14
N VAL A 62 1.92 -3.28 12.60
CA VAL A 62 1.67 -3.52 11.18
C VAL A 62 1.90 -2.21 10.44
N ALA A 63 2.94 -2.14 9.60
CA ALA A 63 3.26 -0.95 8.83
C ALA A 63 2.64 -1.01 7.42
N LEU A 64 1.81 -0.02 7.10
CA LEU A 64 1.19 0.19 5.80
C LEU A 64 1.95 1.28 5.06
N SER A 65 2.29 1.07 3.79
CA SER A 65 3.02 2.05 2.99
C SER A 65 2.36 2.25 1.64
N LEU A 66 2.07 3.51 1.30
CA LEU A 66 1.55 3.92 0.00
C LEU A 66 2.63 4.70 -0.74
N SER A 67 3.02 4.24 -1.93
CA SER A 67 3.91 4.96 -2.83
C SER A 67 3.21 5.34 -4.12
N LEU A 68 3.51 6.54 -4.61
CA LEU A 68 3.00 7.12 -5.85
C LEU A 68 4.17 7.40 -6.79
N ALA A 69 4.02 7.01 -8.06
CA ALA A 69 5.03 7.22 -9.09
C ALA A 69 4.40 7.69 -10.39
N LEU A 70 5.16 8.42 -11.20
CA LEU A 70 4.75 8.68 -12.58
C LEU A 70 4.82 7.37 -13.39
N PRO A 71 3.84 7.11 -14.28
CA PRO A 71 3.92 5.97 -15.18
C PRO A 71 5.19 5.99 -16.03
N ARG A 72 5.69 4.81 -16.39
CA ARG A 72 6.84 4.70 -17.31
C ARG A 72 6.52 5.39 -18.64
N GLY A 73 7.47 6.13 -19.18
CA GLY A 73 7.31 6.86 -20.44
C GLY A 73 6.65 8.24 -20.30
N THR A 74 6.36 8.68 -19.08
CA THR A 74 5.93 10.07 -18.84
C THR A 74 7.13 11.01 -19.01
N LEU A 75 7.10 11.89 -20.02
CA LEU A 75 8.18 12.84 -20.31
C LEU A 75 7.80 14.26 -19.88
N GLY A 76 8.76 14.99 -19.32
CA GLY A 76 8.60 16.40 -18.97
C GLY A 76 7.68 16.70 -17.78
N LEU A 77 7.22 15.68 -17.06
CA LEU A 77 6.43 15.83 -15.84
C LEU A 77 7.27 15.49 -14.61
N VAL A 78 7.07 16.25 -13.54
CA VAL A 78 7.70 16.05 -12.23
C VAL A 78 6.60 15.86 -11.20
N LEU A 79 6.74 14.82 -10.38
CA LEU A 79 5.87 14.58 -9.23
C LEU A 79 6.55 15.17 -7.99
N TYR A 80 5.83 15.97 -7.21
CA TYR A 80 6.33 16.65 -6.03
C TYR A 80 5.34 16.53 -4.86
N GLY A 81 5.82 16.79 -3.63
CA GLY A 81 5.07 16.62 -2.39
C GLY A 81 5.24 15.23 -1.78
N ASP A 82 4.28 14.83 -0.95
CA ASP A 82 4.30 13.54 -0.26
C ASP A 82 3.91 12.40 -1.20
N THR A 83 4.92 11.80 -1.81
CA THR A 83 4.75 10.68 -2.77
C THR A 83 4.90 9.31 -2.12
N LEU A 84 5.41 9.26 -0.89
CA LEU A 84 5.53 8.05 -0.08
C LEU A 84 5.05 8.37 1.33
N VAL A 85 4.02 7.66 1.78
CA VAL A 85 3.48 7.80 3.13
C VAL A 85 3.46 6.44 3.81
N GLN A 86 3.74 6.43 5.11
CA GLN A 86 3.69 5.22 5.93
C GLN A 86 2.84 5.46 7.17
N ALA A 87 1.97 4.50 7.49
CA ALA A 87 1.16 4.45 8.69
C ALA A 87 1.43 3.15 9.45
N GLN A 88 1.17 3.15 10.76
CA GLN A 88 1.33 1.97 11.61
C GLN A 88 0.08 1.74 12.43
N VAL A 89 -0.35 0.48 12.47
CA VAL A 89 -1.46 0.04 13.32
C VAL A 89 -0.89 -0.86 14.41
N ARG A 90 -1.31 -0.60 15.64
CA ARG A 90 -1.06 -1.51 16.77
C ARG A 90 -2.19 -2.53 16.78
N GLY A 91 -1.83 -3.81 16.78
CA GLY A 91 -2.78 -4.90 17.03
C GLY A 91 -3.19 -4.94 18.49
#